data_AF-A0A9N8QMG4-F1
#
_entry.id   AF-A0A9N8QMG4-F1
#
_cell.length_a   1.000
_cell.length_b   1.000
_cell.length_c   1.000
_cell.angle_alpha   90.00
_cell.angle_beta   90.00
_cell.angle_gamma   90.00
#
_symmetry.space_group_name_H-M   'P 1'
#
loop_
_entity.id
_entity.type
_entity.pdbx_description
1 polymer ?
#
loop_
_entity_poly.entity_id
_entity_poly.type
_entity_poly.pdbx_seq_one_letter_code
_entity_poly.pdbx_strand_id
1 'polypeptide(L)'
;EARFRVGLPARGRSILGRQAHHLLTKIIPAAVEDGLKYTLKRDEAIWTHIAALEDSYALTSQLHSQNLVAFIGNGSILPRASGASDKPMSAASSSGEEDGGAVEFVSPGSLETEMRLPHRGSVRGLGLKKGTLTVLIGGGFHGKSTLLEALSRGSYVHVPGDGRELVRTAESTVFIQSEDGRCVKNVDISPFIKNLPSGKPTTRFSTTNASGSTSCSASLVEAIELGAELILIDEDTTAANWLQRELAMSQLVPNEPISPFVEHVRELVGKGERSVVIVCGSSTASLRHADHVLLLDSYRIKDVTLEARKLFPRSEDASVPTFPVSTRSLDLSSFPKSDGGYKGAFEVPRGTRVLRIRDDRRTTPTTKADEEQNEALPAPSDEDLSLQLSRCVPQLVHPSQARAIAAILNQLPLRAPEWTGSDPSLRGLVDSIDASFEGEDGIEMLQDRRGGVIQGDWARPRKVDIGAVINRLRVVQLK
;
A
#
# COMPACT_ATOMS: atom_id res chain seq x y z
N GLU A 1 -0.36 3.44 28.80
CA GLU A 1 -1.84 3.31 28.80
C GLU A 1 -2.21 2.07 27.97
N ALA A 2 -3.31 1.39 28.29
CA ALA A 2 -3.85 0.34 27.42
C ALA A 2 -5.32 0.63 27.11
N ARG A 3 -5.67 0.57 25.82
CA ARG A 3 -7.04 0.79 25.36
C ARG A 3 -7.60 -0.50 24.78
N PHE A 4 -8.73 -0.94 25.30
CA PHE A 4 -9.41 -2.14 24.86
C PHE A 4 -10.91 -2.01 25.06
N ARG A 5 -11.68 -2.92 24.46
CA ARG A 5 -13.14 -2.95 24.57
C ARG A 5 -13.56 -4.16 25.40
N VAL A 6 -14.58 -3.96 26.23
CA VAL A 6 -15.15 -5.01 27.08
C VAL A 6 -16.61 -5.21 26.68
N GLY A 7 -16.92 -6.41 26.18
CA GLY A 7 -18.32 -6.80 25.94
C GLY A 7 -18.98 -7.19 27.26
N LEU A 8 -19.80 -6.31 27.83
CA LEU A 8 -20.48 -6.60 29.09
C LEU A 8 -21.52 -7.73 28.89
N PRO A 9 -21.53 -8.75 29.76
CA PRO A 9 -22.36 -9.93 29.56
C PRO A 9 -23.84 -9.63 29.80
N ALA A 10 -24.70 -10.20 28.96
CA ALA A 10 -26.15 -10.08 29.04
C ALA A 10 -26.84 -11.38 28.61
N ARG A 11 -28.06 -11.59 29.10
CA ARG A 11 -28.99 -12.63 28.64
C ARG A 11 -30.21 -11.94 28.01
N GLY A 12 -30.23 -11.86 26.68
CA GLY A 12 -31.17 -11.00 25.98
C GLY A 12 -30.89 -9.53 26.31
N ARG A 13 -31.88 -8.84 26.90
CA ARG A 13 -31.75 -7.45 27.37
C ARG A 13 -31.42 -7.33 28.87
N SER A 14 -31.31 -8.45 29.59
CA SER A 14 -31.05 -8.46 31.03
C SER A 14 -29.55 -8.54 31.32
N ILE A 15 -29.05 -7.64 32.16
CA ILE A 15 -27.64 -7.57 32.54
C ILE A 15 -27.27 -8.79 33.41
N LEU A 16 -26.17 -9.45 33.07
CA LEU A 16 -25.61 -10.55 33.86
C LEU A 16 -24.61 -9.99 34.90
N GLY A 17 -25.14 -9.38 35.96
CA GLY A 17 -24.35 -8.59 36.92
C GLY A 17 -23.21 -9.34 37.62
N ARG A 18 -23.41 -10.62 37.97
CA ARG A 18 -22.36 -11.44 38.60
C ARG A 18 -21.19 -11.71 37.64
N GLN A 19 -21.50 -12.00 36.38
CA GLN A 19 -20.50 -12.22 35.34
C GLN A 19 -19.77 -10.91 35.01
N ALA A 20 -20.49 -9.78 34.93
CA ALA A 20 -19.88 -8.47 34.72
C ALA A 20 -18.93 -8.11 35.88
N HIS A 21 -19.35 -8.33 37.13
CA HIS A 21 -18.50 -8.14 38.31
C HIS A 21 -17.24 -9.01 38.24
N HIS A 22 -17.37 -10.29 37.91
CA HIS A 22 -16.22 -11.19 37.79
C HIS A 22 -15.26 -10.77 36.66
N LEU A 23 -15.80 -10.39 35.50
CA LEU A 23 -15.02 -9.88 34.36
C LEU A 23 -14.21 -8.62 34.73
N LEU A 24 -14.87 -7.63 35.33
CA LEU A 24 -14.28 -6.32 35.65
C LEU A 24 -13.32 -6.36 36.85
N THR A 25 -13.56 -7.22 37.84
CA THR A 25 -12.79 -7.21 39.10
C THR A 25 -11.80 -8.36 39.24
N LYS A 26 -11.90 -9.41 38.41
CA LYS A 26 -10.99 -10.57 38.44
C LYS A 26 -10.26 -10.75 37.13
N ILE A 27 -10.99 -10.94 36.03
CA ILE A 27 -10.39 -11.28 34.73
C ILE A 27 -9.54 -10.13 34.18
N ILE A 28 -10.10 -8.92 34.08
CA ILE A 28 -9.38 -7.77 33.54
C ILE A 28 -8.17 -7.39 34.41
N PRO A 29 -8.29 -7.25 35.74
CA PRO A 29 -7.12 -6.98 36.58
C PRO A 29 -6.04 -8.06 36.45
N ALA A 30 -6.41 -9.35 36.41
CA ALA A 30 -5.43 -10.42 36.21
C ALA A 30 -4.73 -10.33 34.85
N ALA A 31 -5.46 -9.99 33.77
CA ALA A 31 -4.87 -9.76 32.45
C ALA A 31 -3.96 -8.53 32.41
N VAL A 32 -4.24 -7.50 33.20
CA VAL A 32 -3.36 -6.32 33.34
C VAL A 32 -2.09 -6.66 34.12
N GLU A 33 -2.23 -7.38 35.25
CA GLU A 33 -1.09 -7.85 36.06
C GLU A 33 -0.17 -8.78 35.27
N ASP A 34 -0.75 -9.72 34.50
CA ASP A 34 0.02 -10.64 33.67
C ASP A 34 0.55 -9.93 32.41
N GLY A 35 -0.29 -9.21 31.67
CA GLY A 35 -0.01 -8.70 30.33
C GLY A 35 0.78 -7.39 30.27
N LEU A 36 0.50 -6.44 31.16
CA LEU A 36 0.98 -5.06 31.05
C LEU A 36 2.05 -4.70 32.09
N LYS A 37 2.14 -5.44 33.20
CA LYS A 37 3.22 -5.23 34.16
C LYS A 37 4.48 -5.95 33.71
N TYR A 38 5.57 -5.21 33.72
CA TYR A 38 6.89 -5.77 33.47
C TYR A 38 7.20 -6.88 34.48
N THR A 39 7.76 -7.99 33.99
CA THR A 39 8.27 -9.08 34.82
C THR A 39 9.58 -9.59 34.23
N LEU A 40 10.50 -10.02 35.09
CA LEU A 40 11.79 -10.59 34.67
C LEU A 40 11.64 -11.81 33.75
N LYS A 41 10.52 -12.55 33.84
CA LYS A 41 10.24 -13.70 32.98
C LYS A 41 10.03 -13.35 31.51
N ARG A 42 9.72 -12.10 31.19
CA ARG A 42 9.47 -11.61 29.82
C ARG A 42 10.57 -10.70 29.30
N ASP A 43 11.61 -10.47 30.10
CA ASP A 43 12.67 -9.51 29.79
C ASP A 43 13.31 -9.82 28.43
N GLU A 44 13.71 -11.06 28.21
CA GLU A 44 14.30 -11.51 26.94
C GLU A 44 13.38 -11.28 25.73
N ALA A 45 12.09 -11.60 25.86
CA ALA A 45 11.11 -11.43 24.78
C ALA A 45 10.85 -9.94 24.48
N ILE A 46 10.80 -9.09 25.51
CA ILE A 46 10.65 -7.64 25.37
C ILE A 46 11.89 -7.06 24.69
N TRP A 47 13.09 -7.41 25.16
CA TRP A 47 14.34 -6.95 24.55
C TRP A 47 14.51 -7.43 23.12
N THR A 48 14.15 -8.67 22.82
CA THR A 48 14.18 -9.19 21.44
C THR A 48 13.25 -8.39 20.52
N HIS A 49 12.08 -7.99 21.03
CA HIS A 49 11.14 -7.16 20.26
C HIS A 49 11.66 -5.74 20.04
N ILE A 50 12.21 -5.10 21.08
CA ILE A 50 12.81 -3.77 20.99
C ILE A 50 14.01 -3.79 20.04
N ALA A 51 14.90 -4.79 20.17
CA ALA A 51 16.07 -4.95 19.32
C ALA A 51 15.69 -5.09 17.83
N ALA A 52 14.66 -5.90 17.52
CA ALA A 52 14.16 -6.04 16.16
C ALA A 52 13.59 -4.73 15.60
N LEU A 53 12.90 -3.94 16.42
CA LEU A 53 12.36 -2.64 16.02
C LEU A 53 13.49 -1.62 15.74
N GLU A 54 14.47 -1.52 16.64
CA GLU A 54 15.61 -0.61 16.48
C GLU A 54 16.49 -0.99 15.29
N ASP A 55 16.73 -2.30 15.06
CA ASP A 55 17.41 -2.79 13.87
C ASP A 55 16.65 -2.43 12.59
N SER A 56 15.30 -2.51 12.59
CA SER A 56 14.48 -2.12 11.44
C SER A 56 14.54 -0.62 11.15
N TYR A 57 14.57 0.23 12.18
CA TYR A 57 14.79 1.68 12.00
C TYR A 57 16.21 1.98 11.48
N ALA A 58 17.22 1.24 11.93
CA ALA A 58 18.58 1.34 11.41
C ALA A 58 18.66 0.91 9.93
N LEU A 59 17.92 -0.13 9.51
CA LEU A 59 17.78 -0.51 8.11
C LEU A 59 17.15 0.62 7.29
N THR A 60 16.05 1.21 7.78
CA THR A 60 15.37 2.34 7.11
C THR A 60 16.33 3.49 6.86
N SER A 61 17.04 3.92 7.90
CA SER A 61 18.00 5.02 7.81
C SER A 61 19.14 4.70 6.83
N GLN A 62 19.62 3.46 6.84
CA GLN A 62 20.69 3.03 5.94
C GLN A 62 20.28 2.94 4.48
N LEU A 63 19.02 2.57 4.17
CA LEU A 63 18.52 2.63 2.79
C LEU A 63 18.75 4.03 2.19
N HIS A 64 18.40 5.09 2.93
CA HIS A 64 18.62 6.46 2.47
C HIS A 64 20.11 6.78 2.32
N SER A 65 20.93 6.51 3.34
CA SER A 65 22.36 6.86 3.34
C SER A 65 23.19 6.12 2.28
N GLN A 66 22.78 4.89 1.91
CA GLN A 66 23.45 4.05 0.93
C GLN A 66 22.81 4.16 -0.47
N ASN A 67 21.87 5.09 -0.68
CA ASN A 67 21.16 5.28 -1.94
C ASN A 67 20.45 4.00 -2.45
N LEU A 68 19.74 3.33 -1.55
CA LEU A 68 18.92 2.16 -1.81
C LEU A 68 17.42 2.47 -1.66
N VAL A 69 16.58 1.71 -2.35
CA VAL A 69 15.11 1.67 -2.16
C VAL A 69 14.64 0.41 -1.45
N ALA A 70 15.46 -0.65 -1.43
CA ALA A 70 15.11 -1.90 -0.78
C ALA A 70 16.34 -2.68 -0.33
N PHE A 71 16.16 -3.47 0.73
CA PHE A 71 17.12 -4.42 1.25
C PHE A 71 16.41 -5.72 1.66
N ILE A 72 16.98 -6.87 1.30
CA ILE A 72 16.54 -8.19 1.76
C ILE A 72 17.75 -8.90 2.36
N GLY A 73 17.77 -9.07 3.69
CA GLY A 73 18.85 -9.76 4.39
C GLY A 73 18.97 -11.24 4.03
N ASN A 74 20.20 -11.73 3.96
CA ASN A 74 20.48 -13.16 3.85
C ASN A 74 19.93 -13.90 5.08
N GLY A 75 19.37 -15.09 4.88
CA GLY A 75 18.70 -15.88 5.92
C GLY A 75 17.22 -15.56 6.10
N SER A 76 16.66 -14.57 5.39
CA SER A 76 15.23 -14.27 5.46
C SER A 76 14.36 -15.41 4.93
N ILE A 77 13.22 -15.64 5.59
CA ILE A 77 12.17 -16.56 5.15
C ILE A 77 11.03 -15.74 4.54
N LEU A 78 11.03 -15.65 3.21
CA LEU A 78 10.01 -14.93 2.44
C LEU A 78 8.67 -15.68 2.31
N PRO A 79 8.63 -17.00 2.05
CA PRO A 79 7.36 -17.71 1.86
C PRO A 79 6.55 -17.77 3.15
N ARG A 80 5.22 -17.71 3.00
CA ARG A 80 4.27 -17.82 4.12
C ARG A 80 3.75 -19.24 4.22
N ALA A 81 3.28 -19.62 5.40
CA ALA A 81 2.80 -20.97 5.71
C ALA A 81 1.66 -21.43 4.79
N SER A 82 0.79 -20.50 4.36
CA SER A 82 -0.23 -20.75 3.34
C SER A 82 -0.78 -19.44 2.79
N GLY A 83 -1.59 -19.49 1.72
CA GLY A 83 -2.29 -18.31 1.19
C GLY A 83 -3.29 -17.65 2.16
N ALA A 84 -3.63 -18.31 3.27
CA ALA A 84 -4.53 -17.80 4.30
C ALA A 84 -3.81 -17.41 5.61
N SER A 85 -2.50 -17.67 5.72
CA SER A 85 -1.71 -17.42 6.92
C SER A 85 -0.51 -16.54 6.61
N ASP A 86 -0.43 -15.39 7.27
CA ASP A 86 0.77 -14.54 7.21
C ASP A 86 1.84 -14.95 8.23
N LYS A 87 1.93 -16.24 8.61
CA LYS A 87 3.07 -16.78 9.37
C LYS A 87 4.15 -17.27 8.39
N PRO A 88 5.44 -17.32 8.75
CA PRO A 88 6.45 -17.89 7.86
C PRO A 88 6.19 -19.37 7.60
N MET A 89 6.56 -19.83 6.42
CA MET A 89 6.64 -21.26 6.12
C MET A 89 7.71 -21.91 7.03
N SER A 90 7.42 -23.10 7.54
CA SER A 90 8.39 -23.84 8.36
C SER A 90 9.59 -24.27 7.52
N ALA A 91 10.77 -24.32 8.15
CA ALA A 91 11.93 -25.00 7.59
C ALA A 91 11.60 -26.48 7.34
N ALA A 92 12.26 -27.09 6.36
CA ALA A 92 12.09 -28.51 6.07
C ALA A 92 12.39 -29.32 7.34
N SER A 93 11.45 -30.17 7.75
CA SER A 93 11.72 -31.14 8.79
C SER A 93 12.71 -32.18 8.24
N SER A 94 13.63 -32.65 9.09
CA SER A 94 14.54 -33.76 8.77
C SER A 94 13.83 -35.10 8.57
N SER A 95 12.50 -35.13 8.58
CA SER A 95 11.64 -36.30 8.41
C SER A 95 10.99 -36.28 7.03
N GLY A 96 11.77 -36.66 6.01
CA GLY A 96 11.41 -37.31 4.73
C GLY A 96 10.02 -37.21 4.08
N GLU A 97 9.19 -36.21 4.37
CA GLU A 97 7.93 -35.95 3.68
C GLU A 97 8.16 -34.93 2.56
N GLU A 98 7.53 -35.18 1.41
CA GLU A 98 7.81 -34.58 0.09
C GLU A 98 7.47 -33.08 -0.05
N ASP A 99 7.12 -32.39 1.04
CA ASP A 99 6.90 -30.95 1.06
C ASP A 99 8.21 -30.22 1.40
N GLY A 100 8.93 -29.79 0.36
CA GLY A 100 10.15 -29.00 0.48
C GLY A 100 9.92 -27.75 1.33
N GLY A 101 10.51 -27.72 2.52
CA GLY A 101 10.36 -26.59 3.45
C GLY A 101 11.03 -25.30 2.96
N ALA A 102 10.89 -24.25 3.76
CA ALA A 102 11.30 -22.91 3.37
C ALA A 102 12.79 -22.82 2.99
N VAL A 103 13.06 -22.21 1.83
CA VAL A 103 14.42 -21.87 1.38
C VAL A 103 14.78 -20.47 1.89
N GLU A 104 15.86 -20.38 2.67
CA GLU A 104 16.41 -19.11 3.11
C GLU A 104 16.89 -18.26 1.93
N PHE A 105 16.58 -16.96 1.99
CA PHE A 105 17.04 -16.02 1.00
C PHE A 105 18.56 -15.85 1.05
N VAL A 106 19.19 -15.85 -0.12
CA VAL A 106 20.63 -15.57 -0.29
C VAL A 106 20.80 -14.64 -1.48
N SER A 107 21.43 -13.48 -1.27
CA SER A 107 21.65 -12.47 -2.30
C SER A 107 22.70 -12.90 -3.34
N PRO A 108 22.56 -12.46 -4.60
CA PRO A 108 23.63 -12.61 -5.58
C PRO A 108 24.79 -11.69 -5.20
N GLY A 109 26.03 -12.19 -5.28
CA GLY A 109 27.22 -11.46 -4.83
C GLY A 109 27.46 -10.12 -5.53
N SER A 110 26.96 -9.94 -6.76
CA SER A 110 27.06 -8.67 -7.52
C SER A 110 26.19 -7.53 -6.95
N LEU A 111 25.15 -7.85 -6.18
CA LEU A 111 24.22 -6.89 -5.57
C LEU A 111 24.16 -7.04 -4.05
N GLU A 112 25.10 -7.79 -3.46
CA GLU A 112 25.21 -7.93 -2.01
C GLU A 112 25.68 -6.61 -1.40
N THR A 113 24.95 -6.16 -0.39
CA THR A 113 25.25 -4.96 0.39
C THR A 113 25.30 -5.30 1.87
N GLU A 114 26.15 -4.61 2.61
CA GLU A 114 26.30 -4.76 4.05
C GLU A 114 25.57 -3.63 4.80
N MET A 115 24.80 -4.00 5.82
CA MET A 115 24.08 -3.10 6.73
C MET A 115 24.59 -3.31 8.15
N ARG A 116 24.82 -2.22 8.89
CA ARG A 116 25.27 -2.28 10.29
C ARG A 116 24.12 -1.99 11.24
N LEU A 117 23.71 -3.00 11.99
CA LEU A 117 22.57 -2.93 12.90
C LEU A 117 23.04 -2.84 14.35
N PRO A 118 22.36 -2.05 15.21
CA PRO A 118 22.76 -1.87 16.61
C PRO A 118 22.77 -3.18 17.41
N HIS A 119 21.86 -4.12 17.12
CA HIS A 119 21.74 -5.37 17.89
C HIS A 119 22.25 -6.59 17.14
N ARG A 120 21.85 -6.77 15.87
CA ARG A 120 22.31 -7.89 15.03
C ARG A 120 23.72 -7.73 14.48
N GLY A 121 24.34 -6.57 14.62
CA GLY A 121 25.65 -6.28 14.07
C GLY A 121 25.63 -6.18 12.53
N SER A 122 26.67 -6.69 11.88
CA SER A 122 26.78 -6.59 10.41
C SER A 122 25.99 -7.69 9.72
N VAL A 123 25.03 -7.30 8.88
CA VAL A 123 24.22 -8.21 8.07
C VAL A 123 24.42 -7.92 6.59
N ARG A 124 24.42 -8.98 5.77
CA ARG A 124 24.56 -8.89 4.31
C ARG A 124 23.27 -9.31 3.64
N GLY A 125 22.99 -8.77 2.46
CA GLY A 125 21.77 -9.07 1.72
C GLY A 125 21.69 -8.33 0.39
N LEU A 126 20.58 -8.52 -0.33
CA LEU A 126 20.34 -7.89 -1.62
C LEU A 126 19.98 -6.42 -1.42
N GLY A 127 20.79 -5.50 -1.95
CA GLY A 127 20.49 -4.06 -1.97
C GLY A 127 20.02 -3.61 -3.36
N LEU A 128 18.82 -3.02 -3.46
CA LEU A 128 18.32 -2.42 -4.71
C LEU A 128 18.55 -0.91 -4.68
N LYS A 129 19.31 -0.39 -5.64
CA LYS A 129 19.67 1.03 -5.73
C LYS A 129 18.50 1.91 -6.16
N LYS A 130 18.47 3.15 -5.67
CA LYS A 130 17.55 4.17 -6.17
C LYS A 130 17.78 4.43 -7.65
N GLY A 131 16.73 4.75 -8.40
CA GLY A 131 16.85 5.07 -9.81
C GLY A 131 17.16 3.85 -10.67
N THR A 132 16.65 2.67 -10.32
CA THR A 132 16.85 1.44 -11.11
C THR A 132 15.54 0.77 -11.48
N LEU A 133 15.53 0.11 -12.64
CA LEU A 133 14.58 -0.96 -12.98
C LEU A 133 15.23 -2.30 -12.72
N THR A 134 14.64 -3.05 -11.80
CA THR A 134 14.97 -4.45 -11.55
C THR A 134 13.86 -5.33 -12.14
N VAL A 135 14.23 -6.22 -13.05
CA VAL A 135 13.30 -7.21 -13.64
C VAL A 135 13.54 -8.56 -13.00
N LEU A 136 12.51 -9.12 -12.35
CA LEU A 136 12.50 -10.45 -11.78
C LEU A 136 11.94 -11.45 -12.80
N ILE A 137 12.76 -12.39 -13.23
CA ILE A 137 12.38 -13.44 -14.19
C ILE A 137 12.49 -14.83 -13.57
N GLY A 138 11.95 -15.84 -14.26
CA GLY A 138 11.99 -17.24 -13.85
C GLY A 138 10.70 -17.99 -14.17
N GLY A 139 10.74 -19.31 -14.07
CA GLY A 139 9.56 -20.15 -14.31
C GLY A 139 8.40 -19.88 -13.33
N GLY A 140 7.22 -20.40 -13.66
CA GLY A 140 6.09 -20.41 -12.71
C GLY A 140 6.44 -21.21 -11.45
N PHE A 141 6.00 -20.74 -10.28
CA PHE A 141 6.25 -21.38 -8.98
C PHE A 141 7.69 -21.34 -8.42
N HIS A 142 8.58 -20.52 -9.01
CA HIS A 142 9.96 -20.35 -8.51
C HIS A 142 10.15 -19.24 -7.45
N GLY A 143 9.07 -18.60 -6.98
CA GLY A 143 9.11 -17.62 -5.87
C GLY A 143 9.15 -16.14 -6.26
N LYS A 144 8.90 -15.78 -7.53
CA LYS A 144 8.90 -14.38 -8.01
C LYS A 144 7.92 -13.49 -7.26
N SER A 145 6.63 -13.86 -7.26
CA SER A 145 5.59 -13.10 -6.55
C SER A 145 5.78 -13.15 -5.04
N THR A 146 6.37 -14.22 -4.48
CA THR A 146 6.75 -14.27 -3.05
C THR A 146 7.78 -13.20 -2.70
N LEU A 147 8.81 -13.03 -3.54
CA LEU A 147 9.82 -11.99 -3.35
C LEU A 147 9.20 -10.58 -3.52
N LEU A 148 8.36 -10.39 -4.54
CA LEU A 148 7.69 -9.11 -4.78
C LEU A 148 6.74 -8.73 -3.63
N GLU A 149 6.00 -9.69 -3.08
CA GLU A 149 5.13 -9.48 -1.90
C GLU A 149 5.97 -9.17 -0.65
N ALA A 150 7.13 -9.80 -0.47
CA ALA A 150 8.04 -9.45 0.62
C ALA A 150 8.52 -7.99 0.52
N LEU A 151 8.89 -7.52 -0.68
CA LEU A 151 9.23 -6.12 -0.92
C LEU A 151 8.03 -5.17 -0.65
N SER A 152 6.83 -5.58 -1.04
CA SER A 152 5.58 -4.86 -0.78
C SER A 152 5.31 -4.67 0.71
N ARG A 153 5.61 -5.69 1.53
CA ARG A 153 5.46 -5.67 2.99
C ARG A 153 6.64 -5.03 3.71
N GLY A 154 7.81 -4.93 3.08
CA GLY A 154 9.01 -4.30 3.64
C GLY A 154 8.86 -2.82 4.03
N SER A 155 7.76 -2.16 3.64
CA SER A 155 7.43 -0.82 4.14
C SER A 155 6.95 -0.84 5.60
N TYR A 156 6.71 -2.02 6.18
CA TYR A 156 6.37 -2.21 7.59
C TYR A 156 7.52 -2.87 8.36
N VAL A 157 7.51 -2.67 9.67
CA VAL A 157 8.37 -3.42 10.59
C VAL A 157 7.70 -4.78 10.86
N HIS A 158 8.50 -5.84 10.83
CA HIS A 158 8.04 -7.20 11.11
C HIS A 158 8.42 -7.63 12.54
N VAL A 159 7.55 -8.41 13.17
CA VAL A 159 7.77 -8.93 14.53
C VAL A 159 8.88 -10.00 14.53
N PRO A 160 9.59 -10.21 15.65
CA PRO A 160 10.56 -11.30 15.77
C PRO A 160 9.95 -12.67 15.43
N GLY A 161 10.67 -13.46 14.63
CA GLY A 161 10.24 -14.77 14.14
C GLY A 161 9.34 -14.71 12.89
N ASP A 162 9.12 -13.54 12.28
CA ASP A 162 8.31 -13.41 11.06
C ASP A 162 9.02 -13.95 9.81
N GLY A 163 10.35 -13.97 9.79
CA GLY A 163 11.18 -14.33 8.64
C GLY A 163 11.56 -13.14 7.75
N ARG A 164 10.80 -12.04 7.80
CA ARG A 164 11.01 -10.82 6.99
C ARG A 164 11.55 -9.64 7.80
N GLU A 165 12.08 -9.86 9.00
CA GLU A 165 12.59 -8.77 9.88
C GLU A 165 13.76 -8.00 9.26
N LEU A 166 14.50 -8.63 8.34
CA LEU A 166 15.58 -8.01 7.56
C LEU A 166 15.14 -7.59 6.15
N VAL A 167 13.83 -7.54 5.88
CA VAL A 167 13.26 -7.02 4.64
C VAL A 167 12.78 -5.60 4.88
N ARG A 168 13.39 -4.64 4.19
CA ARG A 168 13.02 -3.23 4.31
C ARG A 168 12.93 -2.59 2.93
N THR A 169 11.90 -1.79 2.70
CA THR A 169 11.73 -0.97 1.50
C THR A 169 11.43 0.48 1.86
N ALA A 170 11.54 1.37 0.87
CA ALA A 170 11.14 2.77 1.02
C ALA A 170 9.69 2.85 1.54
N GLU A 171 9.41 3.77 2.46
CA GLU A 171 8.09 3.85 3.11
C GLU A 171 6.96 4.18 2.12
N SER A 172 7.30 4.89 1.04
CA SER A 172 6.42 5.23 -0.07
C SER A 172 6.35 4.14 -1.16
N THR A 173 6.74 2.91 -0.87
CA THR A 173 6.62 1.77 -1.80
C THR A 173 5.15 1.50 -2.14
N VAL A 174 4.82 1.47 -3.43
CA VAL A 174 3.45 1.21 -3.93
C VAL A 174 3.42 0.00 -4.86
N PHE A 175 2.45 -0.89 -4.64
CA PHE A 175 2.14 -2.00 -5.53
C PHE A 175 1.03 -1.61 -6.52
N ILE A 176 1.31 -1.70 -7.82
CA ILE A 176 0.37 -1.37 -8.89
C ILE A 176 -0.27 -2.65 -9.42
N GLN A 177 -1.59 -2.66 -9.50
CA GLN A 177 -2.39 -3.76 -10.06
C GLN A 177 -3.58 -3.21 -10.84
N SER A 178 -4.19 -4.07 -11.65
CA SER A 178 -5.42 -3.77 -12.36
C SER A 178 -6.61 -3.71 -11.40
N GLU A 179 -7.38 -2.62 -11.48
CA GLU A 179 -8.58 -2.39 -10.68
C GLU A 179 -9.77 -2.07 -11.59
N ASP A 180 -10.17 -3.06 -12.39
CA ASP A 180 -11.30 -2.92 -13.30
C ASP A 180 -12.57 -2.49 -12.54
N GLY A 181 -13.19 -1.42 -13.04
CA GLY A 181 -14.39 -0.81 -12.44
C GLY A 181 -14.14 0.35 -11.47
N ARG A 182 -12.90 0.67 -11.09
CA ARG A 182 -12.64 1.79 -10.16
C ARG A 182 -12.98 3.14 -10.80
N CYS A 183 -13.26 4.15 -9.96
CA CYS A 183 -13.31 5.52 -10.43
C CYS A 183 -11.91 6.11 -10.60
N VAL A 184 -11.78 7.05 -11.53
CA VAL A 184 -10.60 7.89 -11.76
C VAL A 184 -11.09 9.33 -11.92
N LYS A 185 -10.37 10.29 -11.34
CA LYS A 185 -10.81 11.69 -11.28
C LYS A 185 -9.67 12.64 -11.59
N ASN A 186 -9.82 13.34 -12.70
CA ASN A 186 -8.93 14.40 -13.13
C ASN A 186 -7.45 13.98 -13.18
N VAL A 187 -7.16 12.73 -13.57
CA VAL A 187 -5.79 12.21 -13.68
C VAL A 187 -5.26 12.42 -15.09
N ASP A 188 -4.03 12.91 -15.23
CA ASP A 188 -3.34 12.94 -16.52
C ASP A 188 -2.82 11.54 -16.87
N ILE A 189 -3.58 10.79 -17.66
CA ILE A 189 -3.19 9.49 -18.21
C ILE A 189 -2.65 9.60 -19.63
N SER A 190 -2.45 10.82 -20.16
CA SER A 190 -1.98 11.04 -21.53
C SER A 190 -0.62 10.41 -21.88
N PRO A 191 0.29 10.11 -20.92
CA PRO A 191 1.48 9.31 -21.24
C PRO A 191 1.12 7.94 -21.80
N PHE A 192 0.13 7.26 -21.19
CA PHE A 192 -0.22 5.89 -21.53
C PHE A 192 -1.42 5.77 -22.46
N ILE A 193 -2.31 6.76 -22.51
CA ILE A 193 -3.57 6.66 -23.27
C ILE A 193 -3.76 7.94 -24.09
N LYS A 194 -3.79 7.79 -25.42
CA LYS A 194 -3.94 8.88 -26.38
C LYS A 194 -5.20 8.66 -27.23
N ASN A 195 -5.84 9.75 -27.66
CA ASN A 195 -6.90 9.71 -28.68
C ASN A 195 -8.00 8.67 -28.43
N LEU A 196 -8.65 8.74 -27.26
CA LEU A 196 -9.77 7.86 -26.94
C LEU A 196 -10.87 7.96 -28.02
N PRO A 197 -11.50 6.84 -28.46
CA PRO A 197 -12.58 6.87 -29.45
C PRO A 197 -13.78 7.74 -29.03
N SER A 198 -13.99 7.89 -27.71
CA SER A 198 -15.03 8.74 -27.13
C SER A 198 -14.72 10.24 -27.20
N GLY A 199 -13.51 10.64 -27.62
CA GLY A 199 -13.05 12.03 -27.61
C GLY A 199 -12.77 12.61 -26.22
N LYS A 200 -12.89 11.81 -25.15
CA LYS A 200 -12.63 12.28 -23.78
C LYS A 200 -11.16 12.71 -23.62
N PRO A 201 -10.89 13.84 -22.92
CA PRO A 201 -9.52 14.30 -22.71
C PRO A 201 -8.76 13.35 -21.77
N THR A 202 -7.52 13.03 -22.14
CA THR A 202 -6.65 12.13 -21.37
C THR A 202 -5.71 12.87 -20.40
N THR A 203 -5.56 14.19 -20.56
CA THR A 203 -4.79 15.07 -19.65
C THR A 203 -5.51 15.44 -18.35
N ARG A 204 -6.81 15.16 -18.28
CA ARG A 204 -7.70 15.40 -17.12
C ARG A 204 -8.78 14.33 -17.06
N PHE A 205 -8.35 13.09 -17.18
CA PHE A 205 -9.24 11.96 -17.39
C PHE A 205 -10.08 11.66 -16.14
N SER A 206 -11.38 11.48 -16.37
CA SER A 206 -12.34 11.10 -15.34
C SER A 206 -13.28 10.01 -15.84
N THR A 207 -13.51 8.99 -15.01
CA THR A 207 -14.47 7.91 -15.27
C THR A 207 -14.97 7.32 -13.96
N THR A 208 -16.19 6.79 -13.96
CA THR A 208 -16.75 5.99 -12.86
C THR A 208 -16.49 4.49 -13.03
N ASN A 209 -16.00 4.09 -14.20
CA ASN A 209 -15.77 2.71 -14.60
C ASN A 209 -14.49 2.64 -15.46
N ALA A 210 -13.33 2.53 -14.82
CA ALA A 210 -12.05 2.41 -15.52
C ALA A 210 -11.82 0.98 -15.99
N SER A 211 -11.31 0.81 -17.22
CA SER A 211 -10.80 -0.47 -17.69
C SER A 211 -9.50 -0.87 -16.96
N GLY A 212 -9.08 -2.13 -17.07
CA GLY A 212 -7.81 -2.60 -16.50
C GLY A 212 -6.60 -1.72 -16.83
N SER A 213 -6.35 -1.38 -18.11
CA SER A 213 -5.22 -0.52 -18.51
C SER A 213 -5.35 0.92 -18.02
N THR A 214 -6.58 1.45 -18.02
CA THR A 214 -6.87 2.80 -17.52
C THR A 214 -6.64 2.88 -16.01
N SER A 215 -7.03 1.85 -15.25
CA SER A 215 -6.83 1.77 -13.81
C SER A 215 -5.36 1.62 -13.42
N CYS A 216 -4.57 0.84 -14.18
CA CYS A 216 -3.12 0.75 -13.98
C CYS A 216 -2.44 2.10 -14.26
N SER A 217 -2.79 2.75 -15.38
CA SER A 217 -2.26 4.08 -15.74
C SER A 217 -2.55 5.12 -14.67
N ALA A 218 -3.81 5.18 -14.20
CA ALA A 218 -4.22 6.10 -13.15
C ALA A 218 -3.48 5.80 -11.84
N SER A 219 -3.40 4.53 -11.42
CA SER A 219 -2.73 4.14 -10.18
C SER A 219 -1.24 4.51 -10.18
N LEU A 220 -0.57 4.34 -11.32
CA LEU A 220 0.84 4.72 -11.47
C LEU A 220 1.03 6.24 -11.34
N VAL A 221 0.24 7.03 -12.07
CA VAL A 221 0.32 8.50 -12.02
C VAL A 221 -0.02 9.03 -10.62
N GLU A 222 -1.03 8.45 -9.98
CA GLU A 222 -1.40 8.77 -8.60
C GLU A 222 -0.30 8.42 -7.59
N ALA A 223 0.38 7.28 -7.76
CA ALA A 223 1.50 6.90 -6.91
C ALA A 223 2.68 7.87 -7.07
N ILE A 224 2.96 8.29 -8.31
CA ILE A 224 3.99 9.29 -8.63
C ILE A 224 3.66 10.64 -7.98
N GLU A 225 2.40 11.09 -8.09
CA GLU A 225 1.90 12.31 -7.46
C GLU A 225 2.08 12.25 -5.93
N LEU A 226 1.78 11.11 -5.31
CA LEU A 226 1.93 10.89 -3.86
C LEU A 226 3.39 10.67 -3.41
N GLY A 227 4.36 10.73 -4.34
CA GLY A 227 5.79 10.65 -4.03
C GLY A 227 6.31 9.23 -3.80
N ALA A 228 5.76 8.22 -4.49
CA ALA A 228 6.27 6.86 -4.44
C ALA A 228 7.73 6.79 -4.92
N GLU A 229 8.63 6.25 -4.08
CA GLU A 229 10.05 6.05 -4.42
C GLU A 229 10.31 4.69 -5.07
N LEU A 230 9.50 3.68 -4.73
CA LEU A 230 9.58 2.32 -5.27
C LEU A 230 8.20 1.88 -5.77
N ILE A 231 8.15 1.41 -7.00
CA ILE A 231 6.94 0.94 -7.66
C ILE A 231 7.10 -0.55 -7.96
N LEU A 232 6.18 -1.35 -7.45
CA LEU A 232 6.15 -2.80 -7.62
C LEU A 232 5.06 -3.17 -8.64
N ILE A 233 5.42 -4.00 -9.61
CA ILE A 233 4.54 -4.44 -10.70
C ILE A 233 4.65 -5.96 -10.84
N ASP A 234 3.51 -6.64 -10.93
CA ASP A 234 3.45 -8.06 -11.31
C ASP A 234 2.70 -8.21 -12.64
N GLU A 235 3.33 -8.89 -13.60
CA GLU A 235 2.72 -9.24 -14.90
C GLU A 235 1.38 -9.96 -14.69
N ASP A 236 1.26 -10.81 -13.66
CA ASP A 236 0.06 -11.62 -13.42
C ASP A 236 -1.13 -10.81 -12.87
N THR A 237 -0.90 -9.61 -12.34
CA THR A 237 -1.95 -8.79 -11.69
C THR A 237 -2.22 -7.46 -12.40
N THR A 238 -1.48 -7.16 -13.47
CA THR A 238 -1.65 -5.95 -14.28
C THR A 238 -2.32 -6.26 -15.62
N ALA A 239 -2.83 -5.21 -16.28
CA ALA A 239 -3.41 -5.39 -17.61
C ALA A 239 -2.30 -5.65 -18.64
N ALA A 240 -2.36 -6.77 -19.36
CA ALA A 240 -1.33 -7.18 -20.31
C ALA A 240 -1.05 -6.10 -21.39
N ASN A 241 -2.12 -5.48 -21.92
CA ASN A 241 -2.04 -4.41 -22.92
C ASN A 241 -1.52 -3.07 -22.37
N TRP A 242 -1.56 -2.88 -21.05
CA TRP A 242 -0.90 -1.76 -20.40
C TRP A 242 0.58 -2.04 -20.20
N LEU A 243 0.95 -3.28 -19.87
CA LEU A 243 2.33 -3.63 -19.58
C LEU A 243 3.20 -3.59 -20.84
N GLN A 244 2.77 -4.30 -21.88
CA GLN A 244 3.54 -4.50 -23.11
C GLN A 244 2.62 -4.63 -24.32
N ARG A 245 3.24 -4.61 -25.50
CA ARG A 245 2.54 -4.86 -26.76
C ARG A 245 3.37 -5.72 -27.69
N GLU A 246 2.74 -6.75 -28.24
CA GLU A 246 3.37 -7.63 -29.22
C GLU A 246 3.49 -6.95 -30.59
N LEU A 247 4.59 -7.24 -31.29
CA LEU A 247 4.87 -6.66 -32.62
C LEU A 247 3.77 -6.98 -33.65
N ALA A 248 3.28 -8.22 -33.66
CA ALA A 248 2.20 -8.62 -34.58
C ALA A 248 0.91 -7.83 -34.31
N MET A 249 0.55 -7.63 -33.03
CA MET A 249 -0.59 -6.80 -32.65
C MET A 249 -0.39 -5.33 -33.01
N SER A 250 0.85 -4.81 -32.94
CA SER A 250 1.18 -3.47 -33.42
C SER A 250 0.96 -3.29 -34.92
N GLN A 251 1.22 -4.33 -35.72
CA GLN A 251 0.99 -4.31 -37.16
C GLN A 251 -0.48 -4.46 -37.54
N LEU A 252 -1.24 -5.29 -36.81
CA LEU A 252 -2.66 -5.53 -37.07
C LEU A 252 -3.55 -4.38 -36.58
N VAL A 253 -3.16 -3.67 -35.52
CA VAL A 253 -3.96 -2.61 -34.88
C VAL A 253 -3.14 -1.30 -34.78
N PRO A 254 -2.72 -0.68 -35.89
CA PRO A 254 -1.77 0.44 -35.85
C PRO A 254 -2.27 1.65 -35.04
N ASN A 255 -3.60 1.87 -34.99
CA ASN A 255 -4.24 2.99 -34.29
C ASN A 255 -4.71 2.63 -32.87
N GLU A 256 -3.86 1.97 -32.08
CA GLU A 256 -4.15 1.64 -30.68
C GLU A 256 -3.89 2.86 -29.76
N PRO A 257 -4.89 3.30 -28.98
CA PRO A 257 -4.75 4.39 -28.01
C PRO A 257 -3.67 4.20 -26.94
N ILE A 258 -3.38 2.94 -26.57
CA ILE A 258 -2.54 2.62 -25.41
C ILE A 258 -1.05 2.59 -25.80
N SER A 259 -0.24 3.45 -25.16
CA SER A 259 1.22 3.34 -25.07
C SER A 259 1.57 2.43 -23.88
N PRO A 260 2.27 1.31 -24.11
CA PRO A 260 2.66 0.39 -23.04
C PRO A 260 3.62 1.01 -22.01
N PHE A 261 3.51 0.56 -20.75
CA PHE A 261 4.35 0.96 -19.63
C PHE A 261 5.84 0.82 -19.91
N VAL A 262 6.24 -0.28 -20.56
CA VAL A 262 7.66 -0.55 -20.90
C VAL A 262 8.30 0.56 -21.74
N GLU A 263 7.53 1.31 -22.52
CA GLU A 263 8.04 2.44 -23.31
C GLU A 263 8.40 3.65 -22.44
N HIS A 264 7.72 3.80 -21.30
CA HIS A 264 7.88 4.93 -20.37
C HIS A 264 8.75 4.62 -19.16
N VAL A 265 9.11 3.36 -18.92
CA VAL A 265 9.83 2.96 -17.70
C VAL A 265 11.17 3.67 -17.53
N ARG A 266 11.84 4.02 -18.64
CA ARG A 266 13.09 4.81 -18.60
C ARG A 266 12.84 6.26 -18.20
N GLU A 267 11.71 6.86 -18.59
CA GLU A 267 11.32 8.22 -18.19
C GLU A 267 11.06 8.31 -16.68
N LEU A 268 10.56 7.22 -16.09
CA LEU A 268 10.31 7.10 -14.65
C LEU A 268 11.61 6.95 -13.84
N VAL A 269 12.53 6.14 -14.34
CA VAL A 269 13.76 5.75 -13.63
C VAL A 269 14.91 6.75 -13.87
N GLY A 270 14.97 7.35 -15.06
CA GLY A 270 16.17 8.00 -15.64
C GLY A 270 16.70 9.25 -14.93
N LYS A 271 15.95 9.85 -14.01
CA LYS A 271 16.44 10.96 -13.16
C LYS A 271 16.79 10.55 -11.72
N GLY A 272 16.72 9.26 -11.41
CA GLY A 272 16.97 8.78 -10.05
C GLY A 272 15.83 9.06 -9.06
N GLU A 273 14.71 9.61 -9.54
CA GLU A 273 13.58 9.98 -8.69
C GLU A 273 12.78 8.78 -8.20
N ARG A 274 12.72 7.70 -8.99
CA ARG A 274 11.93 6.49 -8.71
C ARG A 274 12.67 5.22 -9.11
N SER A 275 12.31 4.13 -8.46
CA SER A 275 12.77 2.79 -8.81
C SER A 275 11.58 1.89 -9.11
N VAL A 276 11.79 0.92 -9.98
CA VAL A 276 10.74 -0.03 -10.39
C VAL A 276 11.27 -1.45 -10.19
N VAL A 277 10.46 -2.30 -9.56
CA VAL A 277 10.66 -3.75 -9.57
C VAL A 277 9.48 -4.37 -10.28
N ILE A 278 9.76 -5.12 -11.34
CA ILE A 278 8.74 -5.79 -12.15
C ILE A 278 8.98 -7.29 -12.16
N VAL A 279 7.95 -8.08 -11.87
CA VAL A 279 7.95 -9.52 -12.12
C VAL A 279 7.49 -9.77 -13.55
N CYS A 280 8.30 -10.51 -14.31
CA CYS A 280 7.95 -11.00 -15.64
C CYS A 280 8.05 -12.53 -15.67
N GLY A 281 6.94 -13.18 -16.01
CA GLY A 281 6.86 -14.63 -16.24
C GLY A 281 6.98 -15.01 -17.71
N SER A 282 6.50 -14.17 -18.61
CA SER A 282 6.48 -14.45 -20.06
C SER A 282 7.00 -13.29 -20.92
N SER A 283 6.84 -12.06 -20.43
CA SER A 283 7.30 -10.86 -21.13
C SER A 283 8.83 -10.73 -21.14
N THR A 284 9.38 -10.40 -22.30
CA THR A 284 10.78 -9.96 -22.46
C THR A 284 10.90 -8.45 -22.72
N ALA A 285 9.77 -7.73 -22.81
CA ALA A 285 9.74 -6.34 -23.25
C ALA A 285 10.51 -5.41 -22.30
N SER A 286 10.46 -5.68 -20.99
CA SER A 286 11.18 -4.91 -19.97
C SER A 286 12.70 -5.14 -19.97
N LEU A 287 13.19 -6.26 -20.51
CA LEU A 287 14.59 -6.68 -20.37
C LEU A 287 15.57 -5.72 -21.05
N ARG A 288 15.20 -5.16 -22.21
CA ARG A 288 16.03 -4.17 -22.92
C ARG A 288 16.22 -2.86 -22.14
N HIS A 289 15.33 -2.60 -21.18
CA HIS A 289 15.35 -1.41 -20.35
C HIS A 289 15.98 -1.69 -18.98
N ALA A 290 16.17 -2.94 -18.58
CA ALA A 290 16.56 -3.30 -17.22
C ALA A 290 17.95 -2.78 -16.82
N ASP A 291 18.06 -2.27 -15.60
CA ASP A 291 19.36 -1.99 -14.97
C ASP A 291 19.88 -3.29 -14.31
N HIS A 292 18.97 -4.07 -13.72
CA HIS A 292 19.22 -5.39 -13.16
C HIS A 292 18.20 -6.41 -13.66
N VAL A 293 18.65 -7.63 -13.99
CA VAL A 293 17.78 -8.77 -14.30
C VAL A 293 18.12 -9.90 -13.34
N LEU A 294 17.17 -10.26 -12.49
CA LEU A 294 17.35 -11.28 -11.46
C LEU A 294 16.50 -12.50 -11.80
N LEU A 295 17.16 -13.65 -11.97
CA LEU A 295 16.51 -14.93 -12.22
C LEU A 295 16.25 -15.64 -10.90
N LEU A 296 14.98 -15.96 -10.63
CA LEU A 296 14.61 -16.90 -9.59
C LEU A 296 14.47 -18.29 -10.17
N ASP A 297 15.26 -19.21 -9.64
CA ASP A 297 15.28 -20.62 -10.01
C ASP A 297 15.39 -21.47 -8.73
N SER A 298 14.49 -22.45 -8.57
CA SER A 298 14.23 -23.17 -7.33
C SER A 298 14.38 -22.32 -6.06
N TYR A 299 13.69 -21.16 -6.01
CA TYR A 299 13.70 -20.21 -4.88
C TYR A 299 15.04 -19.54 -4.58
N ARG A 300 16.04 -19.73 -5.44
CA ARG A 300 17.34 -19.06 -5.36
C ARG A 300 17.43 -17.98 -6.41
N ILE A 301 17.95 -16.82 -6.02
CA ILE A 301 18.08 -15.66 -6.89
C ILE A 301 19.49 -15.60 -7.48
N LYS A 302 19.59 -15.29 -8.78
CA LYS A 302 20.85 -15.10 -9.51
C LYS A 302 20.76 -13.79 -10.28
N ASP A 303 21.84 -13.01 -10.28
CA ASP A 303 21.96 -11.88 -11.18
C ASP A 303 22.38 -12.39 -12.57
N VAL A 304 21.50 -12.19 -13.56
CA VAL A 304 21.72 -12.57 -14.96
C VAL A 304 21.71 -11.34 -15.87
N THR A 305 22.02 -10.17 -15.31
CA THR A 305 21.98 -8.88 -16.03
C THR A 305 22.87 -8.90 -17.28
N LEU A 306 24.07 -9.49 -17.20
CA LEU A 306 25.01 -9.53 -18.32
C LEU A 306 24.52 -10.45 -19.44
N GLU A 307 23.95 -11.60 -19.09
CA GLU A 307 23.34 -12.55 -20.01
C GLU A 307 22.12 -11.92 -20.70
N ALA A 308 21.25 -11.28 -19.93
CA ALA A 308 20.08 -10.58 -20.46
C ALA A 308 20.49 -9.45 -21.41
N ARG A 309 21.54 -8.69 -21.10
CA ARG A 309 22.05 -7.60 -21.95
C ARG A 309 22.65 -8.09 -23.27
N LYS A 310 23.18 -9.32 -23.32
CA LYS A 310 23.64 -9.95 -24.58
C LYS A 310 22.47 -10.30 -25.49
N LEU A 311 21.36 -10.76 -24.91
CA LEU A 311 20.15 -11.14 -25.66
C LEU A 311 19.30 -9.93 -26.04
N PHE A 312 19.25 -8.93 -25.17
CA PHE A 312 18.47 -7.71 -25.31
C PHE A 312 19.37 -6.49 -25.08
N PRO A 313 20.21 -6.11 -26.06
CA PRO A 313 21.06 -4.94 -25.95
C PRO A 313 20.25 -3.69 -25.64
N ARG A 314 20.70 -2.91 -24.65
CA ARG A 314 20.11 -1.60 -24.33
C ARG A 314 20.52 -0.63 -25.44
N SER A 315 19.56 0.09 -26.02
CA SER A 315 19.86 1.24 -26.88
C SER A 315 20.52 2.33 -26.05
N GLU A 316 21.42 3.13 -26.66
CA GLU A 316 22.00 4.28 -25.96
C GLU A 316 20.91 5.14 -25.32
N ASP A 317 21.13 5.55 -24.07
CA ASP A 317 20.23 6.45 -23.37
C ASP A 317 20.32 7.82 -24.07
N ALA A 318 19.49 8.02 -25.10
CA ALA A 318 19.15 9.35 -25.56
C ALA A 318 18.68 10.18 -24.36
N SER A 319 18.70 11.51 -24.44
CA SER A 319 18.16 12.35 -23.35
C SER A 319 16.68 12.01 -23.11
N VAL A 320 16.42 11.10 -22.17
CA VAL A 320 15.08 10.61 -21.90
C VAL A 320 14.33 11.74 -21.21
N PRO A 321 13.18 12.19 -21.75
CA PRO A 321 12.39 13.22 -21.10
C PRO A 321 11.96 12.74 -19.70
N THR A 322 11.69 13.71 -18.82
CA THR A 322 11.16 13.39 -17.48
C THR A 322 9.72 12.96 -17.61
N PHE A 323 9.34 11.90 -16.91
CA PHE A 323 7.94 11.52 -16.83
C PHE A 323 7.11 12.70 -16.30
N PRO A 324 6.01 13.09 -16.97
CA PRO A 324 5.23 14.24 -16.55
C PRO A 324 4.59 13.98 -15.18
N VAL A 325 4.71 14.97 -14.29
CA VAL A 325 4.08 14.94 -12.96
C VAL A 325 2.97 15.97 -12.94
N SER A 326 1.76 15.51 -12.65
CA SER A 326 0.60 16.38 -12.41
C SER A 326 0.33 16.46 -10.92
N THR A 327 -0.03 17.66 -10.45
CA THR A 327 -0.41 17.93 -9.06
C THR A 327 -1.86 18.34 -9.02
N ARG A 328 -2.69 17.54 -8.34
CA ARG A 328 -4.12 17.80 -8.16
C ARG A 328 -4.38 18.31 -6.75
N SER A 329 -5.45 19.07 -6.59
CA SER A 329 -5.92 19.58 -5.30
C SER A 329 -7.27 18.98 -4.94
N LEU A 330 -7.54 18.88 -3.64
CA LEU A 330 -8.77 18.29 -3.13
C LEU A 330 -9.90 19.32 -3.10
N ASP A 331 -11.06 19.01 -3.67
CA ASP A 331 -12.25 19.84 -3.49
C ASP A 331 -12.98 19.45 -2.20
N LEU A 332 -12.65 20.13 -1.11
CA LEU A 332 -13.25 19.86 0.21
C LEU A 332 -14.77 20.05 0.24
N SER A 333 -15.35 20.84 -0.67
CA SER A 333 -16.81 21.02 -0.76
C SER A 333 -17.54 19.76 -1.23
N SER A 334 -16.82 18.83 -1.85
CA SER A 334 -17.34 17.52 -2.28
C SER A 334 -17.38 16.47 -1.18
N PHE A 335 -16.78 16.74 -0.01
CA PHE A 335 -16.81 15.78 1.10
C PHE A 335 -18.22 15.69 1.70
N PRO A 336 -18.69 14.48 2.04
CA PRO A 336 -19.89 14.33 2.86
C PRO A 336 -19.75 15.12 4.17
N LYS A 337 -20.86 15.70 4.63
CA LYS A 337 -20.89 16.43 5.91
C LYS A 337 -20.51 15.49 7.05
N SER A 338 -19.58 15.93 7.90
CA SER A 338 -19.15 15.18 9.08
C SER A 338 -19.03 16.12 10.28
N ASP A 339 -19.36 15.62 11.46
CA ASP A 339 -19.08 16.28 12.74
C ASP A 339 -17.67 15.99 13.27
N GLY A 340 -16.86 15.22 12.53
CA GLY A 340 -15.51 14.83 12.92
C GLY A 340 -15.44 13.70 13.95
N GLY A 341 -16.59 13.15 14.38
CA GLY A 341 -16.69 12.23 15.52
C GLY A 341 -17.68 11.07 15.33
N TYR A 342 -18.53 10.83 16.34
CA TYR A 342 -19.40 9.64 16.49
C TYR A 342 -20.46 9.49 15.37
N LYS A 343 -20.77 10.56 14.63
CA LYS A 343 -21.59 10.54 13.41
C LYS A 343 -20.77 10.88 12.17
N GLY A 344 -19.53 10.38 12.12
CA GLY A 344 -18.69 10.44 10.93
C GLY A 344 -19.39 9.91 9.68
N ALA A 345 -19.12 10.56 8.54
CA ALA A 345 -19.63 10.13 7.25
C ALA A 345 -18.92 8.88 6.74
N PHE A 346 -17.70 8.62 7.21
CA PHE A 346 -16.90 7.45 6.87
C PHE A 346 -16.81 6.50 8.06
N GLU A 347 -17.13 5.22 7.84
CA GLU A 347 -17.04 4.17 8.86
C GLU A 347 -16.35 2.91 8.30
N VAL A 348 -15.69 2.16 9.18
CA VAL A 348 -15.14 0.83 8.84
C VAL A 348 -15.68 -0.18 9.85
N PRO A 349 -16.51 -1.16 9.42
CA PRO A 349 -17.00 -2.20 10.30
C PRO A 349 -15.86 -2.99 10.97
N ARG A 350 -16.13 -3.54 12.16
CA ARG A 350 -15.11 -4.27 12.92
C ARG A 350 -14.59 -5.48 12.16
N GLY A 351 -13.29 -5.67 12.21
CA GLY A 351 -12.60 -6.79 11.56
C GLY A 351 -12.56 -6.71 10.03
N THR A 352 -13.12 -5.66 9.42
CA THR A 352 -13.11 -5.50 7.96
C THR A 352 -12.09 -4.46 7.52
N ARG A 353 -11.78 -4.46 6.23
CA ARG A 353 -11.08 -3.40 5.52
C ARG A 353 -12.01 -2.78 4.47
N VAL A 354 -13.28 -2.59 4.86
CA VAL A 354 -14.31 -2.01 3.99
C VAL A 354 -14.66 -0.64 4.55
N LEU A 355 -14.35 0.40 3.79
CA LEU A 355 -14.78 1.75 4.08
C LEU A 355 -16.21 1.94 3.58
N ARG A 356 -17.11 2.37 4.44
CA ARG A 356 -18.49 2.72 4.11
C ARG A 356 -18.69 4.22 4.27
N ILE A 357 -19.51 4.77 3.40
CA ILE A 357 -19.88 6.18 3.38
C ILE A 357 -21.35 6.24 3.77
N ARG A 358 -21.68 6.96 4.84
CA ARG A 358 -23.05 7.24 5.23
C ARG A 358 -23.59 8.33 4.32
N ASP A 359 -24.80 8.10 3.81
CA ASP A 359 -25.57 9.09 3.07
C ASP A 359 -26.85 9.41 3.85
N ASP A 360 -26.88 10.59 4.46
CA ASP A 360 -28.02 11.05 5.25
C ASP A 360 -29.31 11.19 4.41
N ARG A 361 -29.20 11.34 3.08
CA ARG A 361 -30.36 11.39 2.15
C ARG A 361 -31.22 10.13 2.17
N ARG A 362 -30.68 8.99 2.61
CA ARG A 362 -31.46 7.76 2.80
C ARG A 362 -32.22 7.69 4.12
N THR A 363 -31.93 8.58 5.07
CA THR A 363 -32.47 8.55 6.43
C THR A 363 -33.48 9.66 6.70
N THR A 364 -33.50 10.72 5.89
CA THR A 364 -34.58 11.72 5.88
C THR A 364 -35.74 11.21 5.01
N PRO A 365 -36.96 11.06 5.56
CA PRO A 365 -38.13 10.79 4.72
C PRO A 365 -38.34 11.97 3.79
N THR A 366 -38.31 11.74 2.47
CA THR A 366 -38.71 12.73 1.48
C THR A 366 -40.15 13.14 1.76
N THR A 367 -40.38 14.44 1.97
CA THR A 367 -41.76 14.94 2.03
C THR A 367 -42.25 15.12 0.60
N LYS A 368 -43.55 14.94 0.36
CA LYS A 368 -44.17 15.11 -0.98
C LYS A 368 -43.89 16.48 -1.64
N ALA A 369 -43.44 17.47 -0.88
CA ALA A 369 -43.05 18.79 -1.39
C ALA A 369 -41.65 18.81 -2.02
N ASP A 370 -40.77 17.87 -1.68
CA ASP A 370 -39.39 17.80 -2.19
C ASP A 370 -39.30 17.11 -3.57
N GLU A 371 -40.32 16.33 -3.94
CA GLU A 371 -40.38 15.56 -5.19
C GLU A 371 -40.78 16.41 -6.41
N GLU A 372 -41.42 17.56 -6.22
CA GLU A 372 -41.88 18.42 -7.33
C GLU A 372 -40.88 19.52 -7.76
N GLN A 373 -39.80 19.75 -6.99
CA GLN A 373 -38.86 20.86 -7.25
C GLN A 373 -37.41 20.46 -7.49
N ASN A 374 -37.03 19.20 -7.27
CA ASN A 374 -35.66 18.75 -7.50
C ASN A 374 -35.58 17.78 -8.68
N GLU A 375 -34.90 18.19 -9.76
CA GLU A 375 -34.17 17.24 -10.63
C GLU A 375 -33.01 16.63 -9.81
N ALA A 376 -33.32 15.94 -8.72
CA ALA A 376 -32.32 15.33 -7.85
C ALA A 376 -31.65 14.17 -8.59
N LEU A 377 -30.34 14.26 -8.74
CA LEU A 377 -29.47 13.14 -9.12
C LEU A 377 -29.89 11.86 -8.35
N PRO A 378 -29.97 10.71 -9.03
CA PRO A 378 -30.39 9.46 -8.37
C PRO A 378 -29.53 9.19 -7.14
N ALA A 379 -30.18 8.71 -6.07
CA ALA A 379 -29.49 8.34 -4.84
C ALA A 379 -28.37 7.33 -5.16
N PRO A 380 -27.15 7.52 -4.64
CA PRO A 380 -26.03 6.64 -4.93
C PRO A 380 -26.33 5.20 -4.50
N SER A 381 -25.83 4.25 -5.28
CA SER A 381 -25.96 2.83 -4.98
C SER A 381 -25.09 2.43 -3.77
N ASP A 382 -25.35 1.26 -3.17
CA ASP A 382 -24.49 0.74 -2.08
C ASP A 382 -23.04 0.53 -2.52
N GLU A 383 -22.83 0.24 -3.80
CA GLU A 383 -21.51 0.11 -4.41
C GLU A 383 -20.80 1.46 -4.54
N ASP A 384 -21.55 2.56 -4.67
CA ASP A 384 -20.97 3.91 -4.70
C ASP A 384 -20.55 4.41 -3.31
N LEU A 385 -21.15 3.84 -2.27
CA LEU A 385 -20.96 4.20 -0.87
C LEU A 385 -20.08 3.19 -0.10
N SER A 386 -19.42 2.25 -0.80
CA SER A 386 -18.51 1.31 -0.17
C SER A 386 -17.23 1.12 -0.98
N LEU A 387 -16.11 1.01 -0.28
CA LEU A 387 -14.80 0.81 -0.87
C LEU A 387 -14.09 -0.36 -0.18
N GLN A 388 -13.82 -1.41 -0.95
CA GLN A 388 -13.05 -2.57 -0.48
C GLN A 388 -11.55 -2.25 -0.49
N LEU A 389 -11.04 -1.76 0.64
CA LEU A 389 -9.65 -1.29 0.74
C LEU A 389 -8.63 -2.39 0.51
N SER A 390 -8.95 -3.65 0.82
CA SER A 390 -8.05 -4.78 0.55
C SER A 390 -7.80 -5.03 -0.94
N ARG A 391 -8.75 -4.68 -1.81
CA ARG A 391 -8.58 -4.74 -3.27
C ARG A 391 -7.89 -3.49 -3.79
N CYS A 392 -8.25 -2.34 -3.23
CA CYS A 392 -7.82 -1.04 -3.71
C CYS A 392 -6.41 -0.64 -3.28
N VAL A 393 -6.03 -1.05 -2.08
CA VAL A 393 -4.74 -0.72 -1.44
C VAL A 393 -4.24 -2.00 -0.77
N PRO A 394 -3.66 -2.95 -1.55
CA PRO A 394 -3.32 -4.30 -1.07
C PRO A 394 -2.29 -4.30 0.08
N GLN A 395 -1.55 -3.20 0.20
CA GLN A 395 -0.57 -2.98 1.26
C GLN A 395 -1.17 -2.55 2.61
N LEU A 396 -2.47 -2.26 2.71
CA LEU A 396 -3.13 -2.07 4.00
C LEU A 396 -3.25 -3.42 4.73
N VAL A 397 -2.44 -3.63 5.76
CA VAL A 397 -2.30 -4.90 6.48
C VAL A 397 -3.32 -5.09 7.59
N HIS A 398 -3.85 -4.00 8.18
CA HIS A 398 -4.69 -4.12 9.38
C HIS A 398 -5.96 -3.25 9.33
N PRO A 399 -7.12 -3.76 9.81
CA PRO A 399 -8.36 -2.97 9.96
C PRO A 399 -8.20 -1.66 10.75
N SER A 400 -7.24 -1.58 11.67
CA SER A 400 -6.97 -0.33 12.42
C SER A 400 -6.45 0.80 11.54
N GLN A 401 -5.70 0.49 10.48
CA GLN A 401 -5.26 1.50 9.51
C GLN A 401 -6.44 2.00 8.70
N ALA A 402 -7.34 1.10 8.27
CA ALA A 402 -8.58 1.47 7.60
C ALA A 402 -9.44 2.40 8.48
N ARG A 403 -9.59 2.10 9.78
CA ARG A 403 -10.30 2.97 10.73
C ARG A 403 -9.61 4.32 10.93
N ALA A 404 -8.27 4.34 10.97
CA ALA A 404 -7.52 5.58 11.04
C ALA A 404 -7.76 6.44 9.80
N ILE A 405 -7.74 5.86 8.60
CA ILE A 405 -8.07 6.56 7.36
C ILE A 405 -9.50 7.10 7.41
N ALA A 406 -10.48 6.31 7.86
CA ALA A 406 -11.85 6.80 8.02
C ALA A 406 -11.93 7.99 8.99
N ALA A 407 -11.19 7.96 10.11
CA ALA A 407 -11.11 9.06 11.06
C ALA A 407 -10.49 10.31 10.43
N ILE A 408 -9.39 10.17 9.67
CA ILE A 408 -8.78 11.26 8.89
C ILE A 408 -9.80 11.88 7.94
N LEU A 409 -10.51 11.05 7.15
CA LEU A 409 -11.52 11.52 6.19
C LEU A 409 -12.68 12.27 6.86
N ASN A 410 -13.09 11.85 8.05
CA ASN A 410 -14.11 12.55 8.84
C ASN A 410 -13.63 13.91 9.39
N GLN A 411 -12.34 14.03 9.71
CA GLN A 411 -11.74 15.26 10.21
C GLN A 411 -11.34 16.24 9.10
N LEU A 412 -11.08 15.77 7.88
CA LEU A 412 -10.62 16.59 6.74
C LEU A 412 -11.44 17.88 6.54
N PRO A 413 -12.79 17.87 6.48
CA PRO A 413 -13.56 19.10 6.28
C PRO A 413 -13.44 20.11 7.43
N LEU A 414 -13.14 19.64 8.64
CA LEU A 414 -13.04 20.46 9.85
C LEU A 414 -11.64 21.02 10.06
N ARG A 415 -10.63 20.24 9.68
CA ARG A 415 -9.21 20.53 9.90
C ARG A 415 -8.47 20.93 8.63
N ALA A 416 -9.19 21.06 7.53
CA ALA A 416 -8.64 21.50 6.25
C ALA A 416 -7.72 22.71 6.38
N PRO A 417 -8.07 23.82 7.07
CA PRO A 417 -7.15 24.96 7.20
C PRO A 417 -5.82 24.62 7.90
N GLU A 418 -5.82 23.65 8.82
CA GLU A 418 -4.61 23.17 9.52
C GLU A 418 -3.75 22.30 8.59
N TRP A 419 -4.38 21.49 7.73
CA TRP A 419 -3.70 20.46 6.92
C TRP A 419 -3.41 20.85 5.47
N THR A 420 -4.13 21.81 4.90
CA THR A 420 -3.84 22.30 3.54
C THR A 420 -2.66 23.27 3.49
N GLY A 421 -2.29 23.85 4.65
CA GLY A 421 -1.13 24.73 4.79
C GLY A 421 -0.98 25.72 3.63
N SER A 422 0.24 25.81 3.09
CA SER A 422 0.57 26.61 1.89
C SER A 422 0.54 25.83 0.58
N ASP A 423 0.53 24.49 0.63
CA ASP A 423 0.50 23.60 -0.54
C ASP A 423 -0.87 22.91 -0.64
N PRO A 424 -1.78 23.41 -1.50
CA PRO A 424 -3.12 22.86 -1.64
C PRO A 424 -3.16 21.52 -2.40
N SER A 425 -2.01 20.99 -2.82
CA SER A 425 -1.95 19.71 -3.51
C SER A 425 -2.37 18.55 -2.62
N LEU A 426 -2.84 17.46 -3.22
CA LEU A 426 -3.16 16.22 -2.52
C LEU A 426 -1.92 15.67 -1.78
N ARG A 427 -0.75 15.80 -2.39
CA ARG A 427 0.51 15.42 -1.75
C ARG A 427 0.80 16.28 -0.53
N GLY A 428 0.73 17.61 -0.66
CA GLY A 428 0.94 18.54 0.44
C GLY A 428 -0.02 18.31 1.62
N LEU A 429 -1.30 18.06 1.31
CA LEU A 429 -2.31 17.69 2.30
C LEU A 429 -1.92 16.42 3.08
N VAL A 430 -1.55 15.35 2.37
CA VAL A 430 -1.22 14.07 3.00
C VAL A 430 0.10 14.16 3.77
N ASP A 431 1.11 14.85 3.24
CA ASP A 431 2.39 15.11 3.93
C ASP A 431 2.14 15.93 5.22
N SER A 432 1.23 16.91 5.20
CA SER A 432 0.84 17.67 6.40
C SER A 432 0.08 16.84 7.43
N ILE A 433 -0.80 15.92 7.00
CA ILE A 433 -1.50 15.01 7.91
C ILE A 433 -0.48 14.09 8.58
N ASP A 434 0.43 13.50 7.81
CA ASP A 434 1.44 12.60 8.34
C ASP A 434 2.39 13.31 9.32
N ALA A 435 2.86 14.50 8.97
CA ALA A 435 3.68 15.33 9.85
C ALA A 435 2.95 15.72 11.15
N SER A 436 1.62 15.86 11.12
CA SER A 436 0.86 16.18 12.32
C SER A 436 0.83 15.04 13.34
N PHE A 437 1.11 13.79 12.93
CA PHE A 437 1.25 12.64 13.82
C PHE A 437 2.62 12.53 14.51
N GLU A 438 3.58 13.42 14.21
CA GLU A 438 4.89 13.46 14.89
C GLU A 438 4.86 14.21 16.23
N GLY A 439 3.75 14.88 16.56
CA GLY A 439 3.57 15.57 17.84
C GLY A 439 3.33 14.63 19.03
N GLU A 440 3.26 15.19 20.24
CA GLU A 440 3.07 14.42 21.49
C GLU A 440 1.78 13.57 21.50
N ASP A 441 0.71 14.07 20.87
CA ASP A 441 -0.57 13.36 20.77
C ASP A 441 -0.55 12.21 19.74
N GLY A 442 0.46 12.16 18.86
CA GLY A 442 0.56 11.17 17.79
C GLY A 442 -0.74 11.04 16.97
N ILE A 443 -1.17 9.80 16.72
CA ILE A 443 -2.44 9.51 16.04
C ILE A 443 -3.69 9.88 16.85
N GLU A 444 -3.53 10.15 18.15
CA GLU A 444 -4.64 10.49 19.04
C GLU A 444 -5.16 11.89 18.81
N MET A 445 -4.44 12.72 18.06
CA MET A 445 -4.97 13.99 17.56
C MET A 445 -6.26 13.81 16.72
N LEU A 446 -6.53 12.61 16.22
CA LEU A 446 -7.75 12.25 15.50
C LEU A 446 -8.96 12.00 16.43
N GLN A 447 -8.77 12.03 17.75
CA GLN A 447 -9.89 11.99 18.69
C GLN A 447 -10.75 13.26 18.55
N ASP A 448 -12.03 13.13 18.90
CA ASP A 448 -12.94 14.27 18.90
C ASP A 448 -12.53 15.28 20.00
N ARG A 449 -12.16 16.49 19.59
CA ARG A 449 -11.78 17.60 20.50
C ARG A 449 -12.95 18.06 21.40
N ARG A 450 -14.20 17.74 21.04
CA ARG A 450 -15.40 18.10 21.83
C ARG A 450 -15.64 17.15 23.01
N GLY A 451 -14.81 16.13 23.18
CA GLY A 451 -14.99 15.07 24.17
C GLY A 451 -15.94 13.99 23.68
N GLY A 452 -15.64 12.73 23.99
CA GLY A 452 -16.40 11.58 23.49
C GLY A 452 -15.75 10.24 23.81
N VAL A 453 -16.18 9.19 23.10
CA VAL A 453 -15.61 7.85 23.23
C VAL A 453 -14.20 7.85 22.67
N ILE A 454 -13.20 7.70 23.54
CA ILE A 454 -11.79 7.52 23.15
C ILE A 454 -11.68 6.23 22.32
N GLN A 455 -11.22 6.37 21.07
CA GLN A 455 -10.96 5.22 20.20
C GLN A 455 -9.54 4.70 20.44
N GLY A 456 -9.42 3.40 20.71
CA GLY A 456 -8.12 2.74 20.92
C GLY A 456 -7.67 1.84 19.77
N ASP A 457 -8.42 1.81 18.65
CA ASP A 457 -8.29 0.80 17.62
C ASP A 457 -7.80 1.37 16.27
N TRP A 458 -6.94 2.39 16.35
CA TRP A 458 -6.25 3.02 15.20
C TRP A 458 -4.79 2.58 15.12
N ALA A 459 -4.27 2.54 13.89
CA ALA A 459 -2.86 2.36 13.60
C ALA A 459 -2.49 3.34 12.49
N ARG A 460 -1.32 3.99 12.59
CA ARG A 460 -0.89 5.01 11.61
C ARG A 460 -0.87 4.41 10.21
N PRO A 461 -1.68 4.91 9.27
CA PRO A 461 -1.59 4.52 7.87
C PRO A 461 -0.38 5.19 7.22
N ARG A 462 0.15 4.61 6.14
CA ARG A 462 1.20 5.28 5.36
C ARG A 462 0.57 6.44 4.60
N LYS A 463 1.34 7.50 4.36
CA LYS A 463 0.89 8.65 3.56
C LYS A 463 0.32 8.24 2.19
N VAL A 464 1.02 7.39 1.46
CA VAL A 464 0.59 6.88 0.15
C VAL A 464 -0.74 6.13 0.23
N ASP A 465 -1.05 5.46 1.34
CA ASP A 465 -2.32 4.74 1.53
C ASP A 465 -3.48 5.72 1.72
N ILE A 466 -3.30 6.82 2.46
CA ILE A 466 -4.32 7.86 2.64
C ILE A 466 -4.70 8.45 1.27
N GLY A 467 -3.71 8.87 0.49
CA GLY A 467 -3.94 9.42 -0.85
C GLY A 467 -4.57 8.40 -1.81
N ALA A 468 -4.13 7.14 -1.76
CA ALA A 468 -4.69 6.06 -2.57
C ALA A 468 -6.17 5.81 -2.26
N VAL A 469 -6.59 5.92 -0.99
CA VAL A 469 -8.00 5.83 -0.62
C VAL A 469 -8.78 7.03 -1.14
N ILE A 470 -8.29 8.26 -0.96
CA ILE A 470 -8.94 9.48 -1.47
C ILE A 470 -9.20 9.40 -2.97
N ASN A 471 -8.21 8.94 -3.75
CA ASN A 471 -8.31 8.77 -5.21
C ASN A 471 -9.42 7.81 -5.66
N ARG A 472 -9.88 6.92 -4.78
CA ARG A 472 -10.89 5.90 -5.07
C ARG A 472 -12.25 6.20 -4.45
N LEU A 473 -12.39 7.31 -3.71
CA LEU A 473 -13.67 7.74 -3.18
C LEU A 473 -14.54 8.30 -4.32
N ARG A 474 -15.67 7.65 -4.61
CA ARG A 474 -16.62 8.09 -5.65
C ARG A 474 -17.32 9.41 -5.32
N VAL A 475 -17.41 9.78 -4.06
CA VAL A 475 -18.05 11.04 -3.61
C VAL A 475 -17.13 12.28 -3.70
N VAL A 476 -15.81 12.09 -3.64
CA VAL A 476 -14.83 13.20 -3.53
C VAL A 476 -14.32 13.68 -4.89
N GLN A 477 -14.22 14.98 -5.13
CA GLN A 477 -13.70 15.56 -6.37
C GLN A 477 -12.25 16.06 -6.22
N LEU A 478 -11.48 15.96 -7.30
CA LEU A 478 -10.09 16.42 -7.41
C LEU A 478 -9.97 17.41 -8.58
N LYS A 479 -9.21 18.49 -8.40
CA LYS A 479 -9.06 19.62 -9.32
C LYS A 479 -7.64 19.79 -9.84
#